data_AF-A0A9R1VG36-F1
#
_entry.id   AF-A0A9R1VG36-F1
#
_cell.length_a   1.000
_cell.length_b   1.000
_cell.length_c   1.000
_cell.angle_alpha   90.00
_cell.angle_beta   90.00
_cell.angle_gamma   90.00
#
_symmetry.space_group_name_H-M   'P 1'
#
loop_
_entity.id
_entity.type
_entity.pdbx_description
1 polymer ?
#
loop_
_entity_poly.entity_id
_entity_poly.type
_entity_poly.pdbx_seq_one_letter_code
_entity_poly.pdbx_strand_id
1 'polypeptide(L)'
;MKHIVKIMSLLVAITAIWISLLQTAMIPQSYTWLLPLYLIVSLGCYGLLMVGVGLMQFPTCPQEALLLQQDVIEAKEFLKHKGVDVGSD
;
A
#
# COMPACT_ATOMS: atom_id res chain seq x y z
N MET A 1 -13.79 17.46 15.95
CA MET A 1 -14.05 16.33 16.87
C MET A 1 -15.33 15.55 16.53
N LYS A 2 -16.51 16.17 16.40
CA LYS A 2 -17.79 15.46 16.14
C LYS A 2 -17.79 14.50 14.94
N HIS A 3 -17.10 14.84 13.85
CA HIS A 3 -16.99 13.98 12.66
C HIS A 3 -16.14 12.73 12.91
N ILE A 4 -15.05 12.87 13.68
CA ILE A 4 -14.16 11.75 14.04
C ILE A 4 -14.93 10.73 14.88
N VAL A 5 -15.70 11.19 15.87
CA VAL A 5 -16.52 10.29 16.72
C VAL A 5 -17.60 9.58 15.89
N LYS A 6 -18.21 10.25 14.91
CA LYS A 6 -19.17 9.64 13.98
C LYS A 6 -18.52 8.55 13.12
N ILE A 7 -17.34 8.80 12.56
CA ILE A 7 -16.61 7.82 11.74
C ILE A 7 -16.23 6.62 12.61
N MET A 8 -15.72 6.86 13.81
CA MET A 8 -15.37 5.80 14.77
C MET A 8 -16.59 4.97 15.17
N SER A 9 -17.75 5.60 15.44
CA SER A 9 -18.96 4.84 15.81
C SER A 9 -19.50 4.02 14.64
N LEU A 10 -19.42 4.53 13.42
CA LEU A 10 -19.84 3.82 12.21
C LEU A 10 -18.93 2.61 11.95
N LEU A 11 -17.62 2.79 12.09
CA LEU A 11 -16.65 1.72 11.98
C LEU A 11 -16.91 0.62 13.03
N VAL A 12 -17.11 1.00 14.30
CA VAL A 12 -17.44 0.07 15.38
C VAL A 12 -18.74 -0.67 15.08
N ALA A 13 -19.79 0.02 14.64
CA ALA A 13 -21.07 -0.60 14.29
C ALA A 13 -20.92 -1.61 13.13
N ILE A 14 -20.20 -1.24 12.07
CA ILE A 14 -19.95 -2.13 10.93
C ILE A 14 -19.17 -3.37 11.37
N THR A 15 -18.12 -3.20 12.17
CA THR A 15 -17.34 -4.35 12.69
C THR A 15 -18.18 -5.26 13.60
N ALA A 16 -19.01 -4.70 14.47
CA ALA A 16 -19.88 -5.46 15.35
C ALA A 16 -20.96 -6.24 14.58
N ILE A 17 -21.54 -5.63 13.54
CA ILE A 17 -22.49 -6.28 12.64
C ILE A 17 -21.81 -7.42 11.89
N TRP A 18 -20.59 -7.19 11.39
CA TRP A 18 -19.83 -8.21 10.66
C TRP A 18 -19.46 -9.39 11.54
N ILE A 19 -18.99 -9.14 12.77
CA ILE A 19 -18.68 -10.17 13.77
C ILE A 19 -19.94 -10.94 14.16
N SER A 20 -21.08 -10.26 14.34
CA SER A 20 -22.35 -10.91 14.66
C SER A 20 -22.84 -11.79 13.51
N LEU A 21 -22.76 -11.32 12.26
CA LEU A 21 -23.09 -12.14 11.09
C LEU A 21 -22.16 -13.35 10.99
N LEU A 22 -20.86 -13.16 11.23
CA LEU A 22 -19.87 -14.23 11.22
C LEU A 22 -20.20 -15.29 12.29
N GLN A 23 -20.55 -14.85 13.50
CA GLN A 23 -20.95 -15.71 14.61
C GLN A 23 -22.26 -16.47 14.32
N THR A 24 -23.19 -15.86 13.58
CA THR A 24 -24.48 -16.47 13.23
C THR A 24 -24.34 -17.48 12.08
N ALA A 25 -23.46 -17.20 11.11
CA ALA A 25 -23.24 -18.07 9.96
C ALA A 25 -22.31 -19.28 10.25
N MET A 26 -21.51 -19.23 11.32
CA MET A 26 -20.44 -20.20 11.62
C MET A 26 -20.65 -21.03 12.92
N ILE A 27 -21.90 -21.40 13.25
CA ILE A 27 -22.19 -22.32 14.37
C ILE A 27 -21.68 -23.74 13.98
N PRO A 28 -20.78 -24.41 14.74
CA PRO A 28 -20.97 -24.80 16.14
C PRO A 28 -19.82 -24.43 17.09
N GLN A 29 -20.14 -24.38 18.38
CA GLN A 29 -19.28 -24.02 19.53
C GLN A 29 -17.94 -24.78 19.61
N SER A 30 -17.78 -25.85 18.84
CA SER A 30 -16.56 -26.65 18.73
C SER A 30 -15.45 -26.03 17.88
N TYR A 31 -15.76 -25.12 16.94
CA TYR A 31 -14.77 -24.53 16.01
C TYR A 31 -14.46 -23.05 16.29
N THR A 32 -15.04 -22.47 17.34
CA THR A 32 -14.76 -21.10 17.79
C THR A 32 -13.26 -20.89 18.08
N TRP A 33 -12.53 -21.95 18.44
CA TRP A 33 -11.08 -21.90 18.64
C TRP A 33 -10.29 -21.62 17.35
N LEU A 34 -10.84 -21.91 16.18
CA LEU A 34 -10.20 -21.60 14.90
C LEU A 34 -10.38 -20.15 14.45
N LEU A 35 -11.29 -19.41 15.09
CA LEU A 35 -11.60 -18.03 14.71
C LEU A 35 -10.38 -17.08 14.74
N PRO A 36 -9.49 -17.12 15.75
CA PRO A 36 -8.25 -16.34 15.74
C PRO A 36 -7.33 -16.70 14.57
N LEU A 37 -7.26 -17.97 14.18
CA LEU A 37 -6.46 -18.42 13.05
C LEU A 37 -6.97 -17.83 11.73
N TYR A 38 -8.29 -17.86 11.52
CA TYR A 38 -8.92 -17.25 10.34
C TYR A 38 -8.69 -15.74 10.27
N LEU A 39 -8.72 -15.04 11.41
CA LEU A 39 -8.39 -13.61 11.49
C LEU A 39 -6.92 -13.33 11.15
N ILE A 40 -5.99 -14.18 11.59
CA ILE A 40 -4.57 -14.03 11.24
C ILE A 40 -4.35 -14.26 9.74
N VAL A 41 -4.99 -15.28 9.17
CA VAL A 41 -4.88 -15.59 7.74
C VAL A 41 -5.49 -14.48 6.88
N SER A 42 -6.65 -13.93 7.27
CA SER A 42 -7.28 -12.83 6.55
C SER A 42 -6.46 -11.53 6.66
N LEU A 43 -5.91 -11.23 7.84
CA LEU A 43 -4.98 -10.11 8.05
C LEU A 43 -3.73 -10.25 7.19
N GLY A 44 -3.15 -11.46 7.11
CA GLY A 44 -2.00 -11.76 6.26
C GLY A 44 -2.31 -11.56 4.78
N CYS A 45 -3.46 -12.04 4.31
CA CYS A 45 -3.92 -11.85 2.94
C CYS A 45 -4.13 -10.36 2.61
N TYR A 46 -4.75 -9.61 3.51
CA TYR A 46 -4.92 -8.15 3.36
C TYR A 46 -3.57 -7.44 3.27
N GLY A 47 -2.61 -7.79 4.14
CA GLY A 47 -1.26 -7.22 4.11
C GLY A 47 -0.52 -7.51 2.81
N LEU A 48 -0.58 -8.75 2.32
CA LEU A 48 0.00 -9.12 1.02
C LEU A 48 -0.62 -8.36 -0.14
N LEU A 49 -1.95 -8.19 -0.16
CA LEU A 49 -2.64 -7.41 -1.17
C LEU A 49 -2.23 -5.93 -1.12
N MET A 50 -2.16 -5.33 0.07
CA MET A 50 -1.73 -3.94 0.23
C MET A 50 -0.30 -3.72 -0.27
N VAL A 51 0.63 -4.63 0.05
CA VAL A 51 2.00 -4.59 -0.48
C VAL A 51 2.00 -4.80 -2.00
N GLY A 52 1.24 -5.77 -2.50
CA GLY A 52 1.14 -6.04 -3.93
C GLY A 52 0.62 -4.84 -4.73
N VAL A 53 -0.43 -4.18 -4.24
CA VAL A 53 -0.98 -2.95 -4.83
C VAL A 53 0.05 -1.81 -4.75
N GLY A 54 0.75 -1.66 -3.62
CA GLY A 54 1.81 -0.66 -3.47
C GLY A 54 2.98 -0.86 -4.45
N LEU A 55 3.35 -2.11 -4.73
CA LEU A 55 4.36 -2.45 -5.74
C LEU A 55 3.83 -2.23 -7.18
N MET A 56 2.56 -2.53 -7.45
CA MET A 56 1.97 -2.26 -8.77
C MET A 56 1.77 -0.75 -9.02
N GLN A 57 1.46 0.01 -7.98
CA GLN A 57 1.30 1.46 -7.99
C GLN A 57 2.55 2.17 -7.47
N PHE A 58 3.75 1.68 -7.81
CA PHE A 58 4.92 2.54 -7.65
C PHE A 58 4.61 3.88 -8.31
N PRO A 59 4.75 5.02 -7.60
CA PRO A 59 4.54 6.33 -8.18
C PRO A 59 5.66 6.56 -9.21
N THR A 60 5.45 6.05 -10.41
CA THR A 60 6.26 6.39 -11.56
C THR A 60 5.87 7.80 -11.91
N CYS A 61 6.76 8.76 -11.67
CA CYS A 61 6.65 10.12 -12.18
C CYS A 61 7.35 10.14 -13.56
N PRO A 62 6.68 9.78 -14.67
CA PRO A 62 7.34 9.67 -15.98
C PRO A 62 7.90 11.02 -16.44
N GLN A 63 7.23 12.11 -16.07
CA GLN A 63 7.63 13.45 -16.43
C GLN A 63 8.88 13.91 -15.67
N GLU A 64 8.99 13.60 -14.37
CA GLU A 64 10.17 13.91 -13.57
C GLU A 64 11.37 13.06 -13.99
N ALA A 65 11.15 11.80 -14.35
CA ALA A 65 12.22 10.96 -14.91
C ALA A 65 12.78 11.53 -16.21
N LEU A 66 11.93 12.08 -17.09
CA LEU A 66 12.35 12.69 -18.34
C LEU A 66 13.15 13.99 -18.11
N LEU A 67 12.69 14.86 -17.21
CA LEU A 67 13.43 16.07 -16.83
C LEU A 67 14.80 15.73 -16.23
N LEU A 68 14.85 14.72 -15.35
CA LEU A 68 16.11 14.29 -14.73
C LEU A 68 17.09 13.72 -15.77
N GLN A 69 16.61 13.01 -16.80
CA GLN A 69 17.46 12.57 -17.92
C GLN A 69 17.99 13.76 -18.73
N GLN A 70 17.18 14.79 -18.95
CA GLN A 70 17.62 16.00 -19.63
C GLN A 70 18.71 16.73 -18.85
N ASP A 71 18.55 16.87 -17.53
CA ASP A 71 19.56 17.48 -16.65
C ASP A 71 20.89 16.70 -16.67
N VAL A 72 20.84 15.36 -16.73
CA VAL A 72 22.04 14.52 -16.85
C VAL A 72 22.76 14.75 -18.17
N ILE A 73 22.03 14.88 -19.28
CA ILE A 73 22.62 15.15 -20.60
C ILE A 73 23.28 16.54 -20.60
N GLU A 74 22.59 17.56 -20.09
CA GLU A 74 23.14 18.92 -20.00
C GLU A 74 24.41 18.98 -19.14
N ALA A 75 24.38 18.33 -17.97
CA ALA A 75 25.54 18.24 -17.09
C ALA A 75 26.73 17.53 -17.77
N LYS A 76 26.47 16.47 -18.54
CA LYS A 76 27.50 15.75 -19.29
C LYS A 76 28.11 16.60 -20.40
N GLU A 77 27.31 17.37 -21.14
CA GLU A 77 27.81 18.31 -22.15
C GLU A 77 28.65 19.43 -21.53
N PHE A 78 28.19 20.00 -20.40
CA PHE A 78 28.92 21.04 -19.67
C PHE A 78 30.29 20.56 -19.19
N LEU A 79 30.36 19.33 -18.66
CA LEU A 79 31.62 18.72 -18.21
C LEU A 79 32.55 18.40 -19.39
N LYS A 80 32.00 17.93 -20.51
CA LYS A 80 32.76 17.70 -21.74
C LYS A 80 33.37 18.99 -22.28
N HIS A 81 32.62 20.10 -22.26
CA HIS A 81 33.15 21.42 -22.63
C HIS A 81 34.28 21.90 -21.69
N LYS A 82 34.28 21.44 -20.42
CA LYS A 82 35.36 21.68 -19.47
C LYS A 82 36.52 20.68 -19.58
N GLY A 83 36.50 19.76 -20.54
CA GLY A 83 37.55 18.77 -20.77
C GLY A 83 37.51 17.56 -19.84
N VAL A 84 36.40 17.35 -19.11
CA VAL A 84 36.19 16.18 -18.26
C VAL A 84 35.36 15.16 -19.05
N ASP A 85 35.97 14.00 -19.36
CA ASP A 85 35.27 12.90 -20.00
C ASP A 85 34.51 12.08 -18.95
N VAL A 86 33.19 11.98 -19.10
CA VAL A 86 32.28 11.29 -18.16
C VAL A 86 31.88 9.90 -18.68
N GLY A 87 32.52 9.40 -19.74
CA GLY A 87 32.19 8.10 -20.34
C GLY A 87 30.93 8.19 -21.20
N SER A 88 30.98 7.57 -22.37
CA SER A 88 29.85 7.48 -23.29
C SER A 88 29.25 6.08 -23.20
N ASP A 89 28.01 6.05 -22.70
CA ASP A 89 27.12 4.89 -22.50
C ASP A 89 27.46 3.93 -21.35
#